data_AF-A0A3N5SX79-F1
#
_entry.id   AF-A0A3N5SX79-F1
#
_cell.length_a   1.000
_cell.length_b   1.000
_cell.length_c   1.000
_cell.angle_alpha   90.00
_cell.angle_beta   90.00
_cell.angle_gamma   90.00
#
_symmetry.space_group_name_H-M   'P 1'
#
loop_
_entity.id
_entity.type
_entity.pdbx_description
1 polymer ?
#
loop_
_entity_poly.entity_id
_entity_poly.type
_entity_poly.pdbx_seq_one_letter_code
_entity_poly.pdbx_strand_id
1 'polypeptide(L)'
;MKKTLHYCFYILIFALLASTYAFAEPVRIVVIDFELQSDDPGFKNAGKGLAEILSTELSRSSKLAVLERAARNRVFKDFSAGVSENT
;
A
#
# COMPACT_ATOMS: atom_id res chain seq x y z
N MET A 1 47.51 14.88 -0.54
CA MET A 1 46.99 13.50 -0.44
C MET A 1 45.97 13.29 0.68
N LYS A 2 46.24 13.65 1.95
CA LYS A 2 45.27 13.43 3.05
C LYS A 2 43.90 14.09 2.82
N LYS A 3 43.86 15.32 2.28
CA LYS A 3 42.59 16.04 2.01
C LYS A 3 41.73 15.35 0.94
N THR A 4 42.35 14.86 -0.14
CA THR A 4 41.67 14.10 -1.20
C THR A 4 41.06 12.81 -0.67
N LEU A 5 41.78 12.11 0.23
CA LEU A 5 41.28 10.91 0.90
C LEU A 5 40.06 11.21 1.80
N HIS A 6 40.04 12.35 2.49
CA HIS A 6 38.89 12.77 3.29
C HIS A 6 37.67 13.09 2.41
N TYR A 7 37.84 13.76 1.27
CA TYR A 7 36.74 14.02 0.33
C TYR A 7 36.15 12.73 -0.23
N CYS A 8 37.00 11.76 -0.62
CA CYS A 8 36.53 10.44 -1.06
C CYS A 8 35.71 9.74 0.03
N PHE A 9 36.15 9.84 1.29
CA PHE A 9 35.42 9.26 2.42
C PHE A 9 34.05 9.92 2.65
N TYR A 10 33.96 11.25 2.56
CA TYR A 10 32.67 11.95 2.65
C TYR A 10 31.73 11.62 1.51
N ILE A 11 32.23 11.50 0.28
CA ILE A 11 31.42 11.09 -0.88
C ILE A 11 30.89 9.66 -0.68
N LEU A 12 31.72 8.76 -0.16
CA LEU A 12 31.31 7.39 0.14
C LEU A 12 30.18 7.35 1.19
N ILE A 13 30.32 8.09 2.29
CA ILE A 13 29.28 8.19 3.33
C ILE A 13 27.99 8.79 2.76
N PHE A 14 28.11 9.85 1.94
CA PHE A 14 26.95 10.49 1.32
C PHE A 14 26.23 9.54 0.36
N ALA A 15 26.97 8.78 -0.46
CA ALA A 15 26.41 7.76 -1.34
C ALA A 15 25.71 6.64 -0.55
N LEU A 16 26.30 6.21 0.57
CA LEU A 16 25.71 5.20 1.44
C LEU A 16 24.39 5.69 2.05
N LEU A 17 24.35 6.93 2.55
CA LEU A 17 23.14 7.54 3.12
C LEU A 17 22.05 7.81 2.07
N ALA A 18 22.43 8.19 0.84
CA ALA A 18 21.46 8.40 -0.23
C ALA A 18 20.77 7.10 -0.67
N SER A 19 21.49 5.97 -0.59
CA SER A 19 20.93 4.67 -0.99
C SER A 19 19.75 4.24 -0.11
N THR A 20 19.78 4.50 1.20
CA THR A 20 18.71 4.06 2.12
C THR A 20 17.37 4.74 1.86
N TYR A 21 17.37 5.98 1.34
CA TYR A 21 16.15 6.69 0.95
C TYR A 21 15.51 6.15 -0.33
N ALA A 22 16.30 5.57 -1.24
CA ALA A 22 15.81 5.04 -2.50
C ALA A 22 15.13 3.66 -2.34
N PHE A 23 15.45 2.93 -1.27
CA PHE A 23 14.92 1.58 -0.99
C PHE A 23 13.78 1.55 0.03
N ALA A 24 13.13 2.69 0.31
CA ALA A 24 11.95 2.68 1.16
C ALA A 24 10.84 1.87 0.48
N GLU A 25 10.44 0.76 1.08
CA GLU A 25 9.36 -0.07 0.55
C GLU A 25 8.05 0.72 0.44
N PRO A 26 7.25 0.52 -0.61
CA PRO A 26 5.94 1.15 -0.73
C PRO A 26 5.05 0.79 0.46
N VAL A 27 4.32 1.77 0.98
CA VAL A 27 3.37 1.53 2.06
C VAL A 27 2.21 0.70 1.50
N ARG A 28 1.98 -0.46 2.10
CA ARG A 28 0.88 -1.35 1.71
C ARG A 28 -0.42 -0.86 2.30
N ILE A 29 -1.42 -0.63 1.46
CA ILE A 29 -2.73 -0.14 1.89
C ILE A 29 -3.86 -0.99 1.30
N VAL A 30 -4.97 -1.04 2.03
CA VAL A 30 -6.19 -1.72 1.62
C VAL A 30 -7.34 -0.74 1.71
N VAL A 31 -8.07 -0.57 0.61
CA VAL A 31 -9.29 0.25 0.59
C VAL A 31 -10.50 -0.66 0.82
N ILE A 32 -11.23 -0.42 1.90
CA ILE A 32 -12.44 -1.19 2.25
C ILE A 32 -13.66 -0.51 1.61
N ASP A 33 -14.69 -1.31 1.34
CA ASP A 33 -15.96 -0.78 0.85
C ASP A 33 -16.56 0.19 1.87
N PHE A 34 -17.00 1.36 1.42
CA PHE A 34 -17.70 2.30 2.27
C PHE A 34 -19.17 1.88 2.40
N GLU A 35 -19.70 2.01 3.61
CA GLU A 35 -21.13 1.97 3.85
C GLU A 35 -21.64 3.40 3.84
N LEU A 36 -22.46 3.75 2.85
CA LEU A 36 -23.07 5.06 2.81
C LEU A 36 -24.31 5.04 3.70
N GLN A 37 -24.31 5.86 4.74
CA GLN A 37 -25.49 6.07 5.57
C GLN A 37 -26.46 7.01 4.85
N SER A 38 -27.29 6.43 3.97
CA SER A 38 -28.34 7.14 3.25
C SER A 38 -29.59 6.27 3.20
N ASP A 39 -30.74 6.89 3.45
CA ASP A 39 -32.04 6.22 3.36
C ASP A 39 -32.54 6.08 1.91
N ASP A 40 -31.82 6.66 0.94
CA ASP A 40 -32.18 6.60 -0.47
C ASP A 40 -31.64 5.31 -1.13
N PRO A 41 -32.53 4.42 -1.63
CA PRO A 41 -32.14 3.15 -2.24
C PRO A 41 -31.28 3.29 -3.50
N GLY A 42 -31.28 4.48 -4.14
CA GLY A 42 -30.42 4.80 -5.28
C GLY A 42 -28.93 4.78 -4.95
N PHE A 43 -28.56 4.98 -3.68
CA PHE A 43 -27.15 5.00 -3.25
C PHE A 43 -26.65 3.69 -2.64
N LYS A 44 -27.43 2.61 -2.70
CA LYS A 44 -27.10 1.30 -2.12
C LYS A 44 -25.71 0.77 -2.52
N ASN A 45 -25.21 1.12 -3.71
CA ASN A 45 -23.89 0.70 -4.21
C ASN A 45 -22.88 1.85 -4.32
N ALA A 46 -23.24 3.07 -3.94
CA ALA A 46 -22.38 4.24 -4.10
C ALA A 46 -21.06 4.09 -3.32
N GLY A 47 -21.11 3.56 -2.10
CA GLY A 47 -19.92 3.34 -1.29
C GLY A 47 -18.94 2.32 -1.88
N LYS A 48 -19.45 1.29 -2.59
CA LYS A 48 -18.60 0.35 -3.34
C LYS A 48 -17.93 1.02 -4.55
N GLY A 49 -18.67 1.87 -5.26
CA GLY A 49 -18.13 2.63 -6.39
C GLY A 49 -17.03 3.60 -5.96
N LEU A 50 -17.24 4.33 -4.85
CA LEU A 50 -16.23 5.24 -4.29
C LEU A 50 -14.96 4.50 -3.85
N ALA A 51 -15.10 3.32 -3.23
CA ALA A 51 -13.95 2.49 -2.85
C ALA A 51 -13.13 2.04 -4.07
N GLU A 52 -13.79 1.71 -5.18
CA GLU A 52 -13.11 1.30 -6.42
C GLU A 52 -12.35 2.48 -7.07
N ILE A 53 -12.97 3.66 -7.10
CA ILE A 53 -12.34 4.88 -7.61
C ILE A 53 -11.10 5.22 -6.78
N LEU A 54 -11.21 5.22 -5.45
CA LEU A 54 -10.07 5.48 -4.57
C LEU A 54 -8.96 4.45 -4.74
N SER A 55 -9.31 3.17 -4.85
CA SER A 55 -8.32 2.11 -5.09
C SER A 55 -7.55 2.35 -6.38
N THR A 56 -8.25 2.75 -7.45
CA THR A 56 -7.67 3.03 -8.77
C THR A 56 -6.77 4.26 -8.77
N GLU A 57 -7.16 5.34 -8.07
CA GLU A 57 -6.32 6.54 -7.99
C GLU A 57 -5.10 6.30 -7.10
N LEU A 58 -5.25 5.58 -5.99
CA LEU A 58 -4.14 5.27 -5.09
C LEU A 58 -3.14 4.29 -5.72
N SER A 59 -3.57 3.40 -6.61
CA SER A 59 -2.69 2.47 -7.31
C SER A 59 -1.77 3.16 -8.33
N ARG A 60 -2.05 4.41 -8.69
CA ARG A 60 -1.17 5.23 -9.56
C ARG A 60 0.03 5.82 -8.80
N SER A 61 0.03 5.76 -7.47
CA SER A 61 1.13 6.27 -6.65
C SER A 61 2.29 5.27 -6.60
N SER A 62 3.50 5.72 -6.93
CA SER A 62 4.72 4.90 -6.78
C SER A 62 5.12 4.65 -5.32
N LYS A 63 4.49 5.35 -4.38
CA LYS A 63 4.76 5.23 -2.93
C LYS A 63 3.83 4.25 -2.23
N LEU A 64 2.77 3.80 -2.90
CA LEU A 64 1.72 2.97 -2.31
C LEU A 64 1.61 1.64 -3.06
N ALA A 65 1.51 0.56 -2.31
CA ALA A 65 1.12 -0.74 -2.84
C ALA A 65 -0.34 -1.00 -2.41
N VAL A 66 -1.28 -0.75 -3.32
CA VAL A 66 -2.70 -1.01 -3.07
C VAL A 66 -2.97 -2.51 -3.28
N LEU A 67 -3.53 -3.16 -2.26
CA LEU A 67 -3.97 -4.55 -2.40
C LEU A 67 -5.28 -4.59 -3.20
N GLU A 68 -5.22 -5.24 -4.36
CA GLU A 68 -6.42 -5.43 -5.19
C GLU A 68 -7.50 -6.23 -4.47
N ARG A 69 -8.74 -5.90 -4.78
CA ARG A 69 -9.95 -6.50 -4.21
C ARG A 69 -9.99 -8.03 -4.35
N ALA A 70 -9.54 -8.56 -5.49
CA ALA A 70 -9.47 -10.00 -5.73
C ALA A 70 -8.47 -10.69 -4.80
N ALA A 71 -7.30 -10.09 -4.60
CA ALA A 71 -6.28 -10.60 -3.69
C ALA A 71 -6.76 -10.55 -2.24
N ARG A 72 -7.42 -9.44 -1.84
CA ARG A 72 -8.05 -9.30 -0.52
C ARG A 72 -9.10 -10.39 -0.25
N ASN A 73 -9.97 -10.67 -1.22
CA ASN A 73 -11.01 -11.70 -1.07
C ASN A 73 -10.43 -13.11 -0.92
N ARG A 74 -9.29 -13.40 -1.57
CA ARG A 74 -8.55 -14.65 -1.32
C ARG A 74 -8.05 -14.72 0.12
N VAL A 75 -7.38 -13.67 0.60
CA VAL A 75 -6.88 -13.62 1.99
C VAL A 75 -8.00 -13.84 3.00
N PHE A 76 -9.15 -13.20 2.82
CA PHE A 76 -10.29 -13.40 3.72
C PHE A 76 -10.91 -14.80 3.63
N LYS A 77 -10.95 -15.39 2.43
CA LYS A 77 -11.42 -16.77 2.23
C LYS A 77 -10.48 -17.78 2.88
N ASP A 78 -9.18 -17.59 2.73
CA ASP A 78 -8.16 -18.47 3.31
C ASP A 78 -8.19 -18.37 4.84
N PHE A 79 -8.40 -17.16 5.37
CA PHE A 79 -8.58 -16.93 6.80
C PHE A 79 -9.85 -17.63 7.35
N SER A 80 -10.99 -17.53 6.66
CA SER A 80 -12.22 -18.19 7.12
C SER A 80 -12.18 -19.71 7.01
N ALA A 81 -11.48 -20.25 6.00
CA ALA A 81 -11.27 -21.69 5.86
C ALA A 81 -10.39 -22.25 7.00
N GLY A 82 -9.30 -21.58 7.36
CA GLY A 82 -8.42 -22.00 8.45
C GLY A 82 -9.06 -21.91 9.84
N VAL A 83 -10.06 -21.03 10.02
CA VAL A 83 -10.87 -20.99 11.26
C VAL A 83 -11.87 -22.14 11.31
N SER A 84 -12.39 -22.60 10.17
CA SER A 84 -13.36 -23.70 10.11
C SER A 84 -12.77 -25.09 10.33
N GLU A 85 -11.47 -25.32 10.09
CA GLU A 85 -10.82 -26.62 10.32
C GLU A 85 -10.48 -26.90 11.79
N ASN A 86 -10.56 -25.89 12.67
CA ASN A 86 -10.24 -26.00 14.10
C ASN A 86 -11.48 -25.98 15.03
N THR A 87 -12.68 -26.18 14.48
CA THR A 87 -13.96 -26.30 15.20
C THR A 87 -14.72 -27.53 14.72
#